data_AF-A0A945I4S5-F1
#
_entry.id   AF-A0A945I4S5-F1
#
_cell.length_a   1.000
_cell.length_b   1.000
_cell.length_c   1.000
_cell.angle_alpha   90.00
_cell.angle_beta   90.00
_cell.angle_gamma   90.00
#
_symmetry.space_group_name_H-M   'P 1'
#
loop_
_entity.id
_entity.type
_entity.pdbx_description
1 polymer ?
#
loop_
_entity_poly.entity_id
_entity_poly.type
_entity_poly.pdbx_seq_one_letter_code
_entity_poly.pdbx_strand_id
1 'polypeptide(L)'
;MPSNTENIPAPAISETILKTGRFDVMKDWYTKALDVEPFFVRPRPDPDKISWTKSQQIAFFRLRGDYPYAQMFGVFEIDGIADQIGNDPGLHHFQLAHGSFDELFDRYDKMKAQGIL
;
A
#
# COMPACT_ATOMS: atom_id res chain seq x y z
N MET A 1 31.58 -22.20 13.31
CA MET A 1 31.72 -20.73 13.27
C MET A 1 30.34 -20.16 13.55
N PRO A 2 30.12 -19.35 14.59
CA PRO A 2 28.86 -18.63 14.71
C PRO A 2 28.74 -17.72 13.48
N SER A 3 27.63 -17.82 12.75
CA SER A 3 27.38 -17.00 11.56
C SER A 3 27.47 -15.53 11.96
N ASN A 4 28.32 -14.75 11.27
CA ASN A 4 28.25 -13.30 11.33
C ASN A 4 26.79 -12.92 11.12
N THR A 5 26.18 -12.34 12.15
CA THR A 5 24.86 -11.72 12.04
C THR A 5 25.04 -10.46 11.21
N GLU A 6 25.21 -10.62 9.90
CA GLU A 6 25.08 -9.49 8.99
C GLU A 6 23.68 -8.92 9.17
N ASN A 7 23.64 -7.62 9.45
CA ASN A 7 22.40 -6.90 9.56
C ASN A 7 21.71 -6.95 8.19
N ILE A 8 20.47 -7.45 8.16
CA ILE A 8 19.68 -7.45 6.92
C ILE A 8 19.37 -5.97 6.59
N PRO A 9 19.73 -5.47 5.40
CA PRO A 9 19.46 -4.08 5.01
C PRO A 9 18.00 -3.69 5.22
N ALA A 10 17.74 -2.47 5.69
CA ALA A 10 16.37 -2.00 5.91
C ALA A 10 15.55 -2.10 4.61
N PRO A 11 14.29 -2.58 4.66
CA PRO A 11 13.46 -2.64 3.48
C PRO A 11 13.00 -1.25 3.05
N ALA A 12 12.66 -1.11 1.77
CA ALA A 12 12.06 0.11 1.24
C ALA A 12 10.53 0.03 1.32
N ILE A 13 9.84 1.17 1.45
CA ILE A 13 8.39 1.22 1.29
C ILE A 13 8.08 1.11 -0.20
N SER A 14 7.36 0.06 -0.59
CA SER A 14 6.99 -0.19 -1.99
C SER A 14 5.55 0.21 -2.30
N GLU A 15 4.65 0.14 -1.32
CA GLU A 15 3.25 0.48 -1.53
C GLU A 15 2.68 1.15 -0.29
N THR A 16 1.80 2.12 -0.47
CA THR A 16 0.97 2.71 0.59
C THR A 16 -0.47 2.84 0.10
N ILE A 17 -1.41 2.23 0.81
CA ILE A 17 -2.83 2.21 0.43
C ILE A 17 -3.65 2.95 1.48
N LEU A 18 -4.42 3.94 1.03
CA LEU A 18 -5.44 4.61 1.82
C LEU A 18 -6.83 4.07 1.46
N LYS A 19 -7.65 3.84 2.48
CA LYS A 19 -9.08 3.58 2.31
C LYS A 19 -9.90 4.81 2.68
N THR A 20 -10.91 5.12 1.87
CA THR A 20 -11.69 6.36 2.00
C THR A 20 -13.12 6.20 1.51
N GLY A 21 -14.06 6.95 2.10
CA GLY A 21 -15.42 7.11 1.58
C GLY A 21 -15.54 8.28 0.60
N ARG A 22 -14.45 9.03 0.39
CA ARG A 22 -14.40 10.26 -0.43
C ARG A 22 -13.45 10.07 -1.62
N PHE A 23 -13.65 8.98 -2.37
CA PHE A 23 -12.72 8.53 -3.40
C PHE A 23 -12.39 9.60 -4.44
N ASP A 24 -13.40 10.17 -5.10
CA ASP A 24 -13.17 11.14 -6.18
C ASP A 24 -12.46 12.39 -5.67
N VAL A 25 -12.85 12.88 -4.50
CA VAL A 25 -12.21 14.03 -3.86
C VAL A 25 -10.75 13.75 -3.55
N MET A 26 -10.43 12.58 -2.97
CA MET A 26 -9.05 12.24 -2.64
C MET A 26 -8.21 11.94 -3.87
N LYS A 27 -8.75 11.21 -4.85
CA LYS A 27 -8.07 10.97 -6.13
C LYS A 27 -7.68 12.30 -6.78
N ASP A 28 -8.63 13.22 -6.92
CA ASP A 28 -8.39 14.51 -7.56
C ASP A 28 -7.42 15.38 -6.75
N TRP A 29 -7.49 15.31 -5.42
CA TRP A 29 -6.54 16.00 -4.56
C TRP A 29 -5.12 15.47 -4.76
N TYR A 30 -4.93 14.14 -4.76
CA TYR A 30 -3.62 13.53 -4.93
C TYR A 30 -3.06 13.69 -6.33
N THR A 31 -3.89 13.67 -7.37
CA THR A 31 -3.46 14.03 -8.74
C THR A 31 -2.81 15.41 -8.76
N LYS A 32 -3.44 16.40 -8.11
CA LYS A 32 -2.91 17.77 -8.04
C LYS A 32 -1.69 17.88 -7.13
N ALA A 33 -1.74 17.25 -5.95
CA ALA A 33 -0.69 17.37 -4.95
C ALA A 33 0.62 16.67 -5.39
N LEU A 34 0.49 15.56 -6.12
CA LEU A 34 1.62 14.79 -6.65
C LEU A 34 2.05 15.26 -8.05
N ASP A 35 1.26 16.12 -8.69
CA ASP A 35 1.45 16.58 -10.07
C ASP A 35 1.64 15.41 -11.05
N VAL A 36 0.83 14.36 -10.89
CA VAL A 36 0.87 13.15 -11.71
C VAL A 36 -0.50 12.48 -11.78
N GLU A 37 -0.86 12.00 -12.95
CA GLU A 37 -2.08 11.21 -13.13
C GLU A 37 -1.91 9.79 -12.57
N PRO A 38 -2.99 9.18 -12.04
CA PRO A 38 -2.96 7.77 -11.68
C PRO A 38 -2.71 6.93 -12.94
N PHE A 39 -1.75 6.01 -12.87
CA PHE A 39 -1.44 5.12 -14.00
C PHE A 39 -2.47 4.00 -14.16
N PHE A 40 -3.26 3.75 -13.11
CA PHE A 40 -4.34 2.78 -13.11
C PHE A 40 -5.52 3.33 -12.33
N VAL A 41 -6.71 3.28 -12.94
CA VAL A 41 -7.98 3.59 -12.29
C VAL A 41 -8.96 2.47 -12.59
N ARG A 42 -9.53 1.88 -11.53
CA ARG A 42 -10.67 0.98 -11.64
C ARG A 42 -11.92 1.73 -11.18
N PRO A 43 -12.89 1.97 -12.08
CA PRO A 43 -14.15 2.59 -11.70
C PRO A 43 -14.97 1.66 -10.80
N ARG A 44 -16.03 2.21 -10.22
CA ARG A 44 -16.92 1.47 -9.33
C ARG A 44 -17.53 0.30 -10.13
N PRO A 45 -17.49 -0.94 -9.61
CA PRO A 45 -18.17 -2.05 -10.25
C PRO A 45 -19.68 -1.83 -10.23
N ASP A 46 -20.38 -2.58 -11.08
CA ASP A 46 -21.84 -2.68 -11.09
C ASP A 46 -22.37 -2.88 -9.64
N PRO A 47 -23.42 -2.16 -9.19
CA PRO A 47 -23.99 -2.29 -7.85
C PRO A 47 -24.27 -3.73 -7.41
N ASP A 48 -24.60 -4.62 -8.37
CA ASP A 48 -24.88 -6.03 -8.09
C ASP A 48 -23.60 -6.90 -7.99
N LYS A 49 -22.42 -6.29 -8.17
CA LYS A 49 -21.10 -6.93 -8.10
C LYS A 49 -20.28 -6.32 -6.98
N ILE A 50 -20.36 -6.94 -5.80
CA ILE A 50 -19.46 -6.61 -4.70
C ILE A 50 -18.04 -6.99 -5.10
N SER A 51 -17.14 -6.01 -5.09
CA SER A 51 -15.71 -6.25 -5.27
C SER A 51 -15.18 -7.19 -4.18
N TRP A 52 -14.52 -8.28 -4.58
CA TRP A 52 -13.92 -9.23 -3.63
C TRP A 52 -12.86 -8.59 -2.72
N THR A 53 -12.25 -7.48 -3.16
CA THR A 53 -11.30 -6.71 -2.34
C THR A 53 -11.98 -5.83 -1.28
N LYS A 54 -13.33 -5.79 -1.26
CA LYS A 54 -14.16 -4.83 -0.50
C LYS A 54 -13.86 -3.37 -0.81
N SER A 55 -13.16 -3.11 -1.91
CA SER A 55 -12.89 -1.76 -2.41
C SER A 55 -13.67 -1.51 -3.68
N GLN A 56 -14.44 -0.45 -3.71
CA GLN A 56 -15.37 -0.18 -4.79
C GLN A 56 -14.63 0.45 -5.97
N GLN A 57 -13.96 1.57 -5.73
CA GLN A 57 -13.06 2.22 -6.69
C GLN A 57 -11.60 2.10 -6.25
N ILE A 58 -10.69 2.13 -7.23
CA ILE A 58 -9.24 2.09 -6.99
C ILE A 58 -8.56 3.09 -7.91
N ALA A 59 -7.62 3.85 -7.38
CA ALA A 59 -6.65 4.60 -8.14
C ALA A 59 -5.25 4.29 -7.63
N PHE A 60 -4.29 4.13 -8.54
CA PHE A 60 -2.88 3.95 -8.23
C PHE A 60 -2.02 5.00 -8.92
N PHE A 61 -1.10 5.56 -8.15
CA PHE A 61 -0.07 6.50 -8.57
C PHE A 61 1.29 5.82 -8.50
N ARG A 62 2.13 6.11 -9.49
CA ARG A 62 3.53 5.68 -9.48
C ARG A 62 4.36 6.85 -8.99
N LEU A 63 4.91 6.71 -7.79
CA LEU A 63 5.82 7.70 -7.22
C LEU A 63 7.24 7.44 -7.71
N ARG A 64 8.10 8.45 -7.61
CA ARG A 64 9.53 8.25 -7.80
C ARG A 64 10.05 7.37 -6.66
N GLY A 65 10.76 6.31 -7.00
CA GLY A 65 11.45 5.44 -6.05
C GLY A 65 12.86 5.17 -6.56
N ASP A 66 13.76 4.81 -5.64
CA ASP A 66 15.12 4.43 -5.97
C ASP A 66 15.14 3.01 -6.51
N TYR A 67 15.83 2.78 -7.64
CA TYR A 67 16.01 1.44 -8.20
C TYR A 67 16.61 0.48 -7.14
N PRO A 68 16.13 -0.78 -7.04
CA PRO A 68 15.14 -1.46 -7.88
C PRO A 68 13.67 -1.22 -7.48
N TYR A 69 13.40 -0.30 -6.56
CA TYR A 69 12.10 -0.13 -5.93
C TYR A 69 11.23 0.90 -6.68
N ALA A 70 10.08 0.46 -7.16
CA ALA A 70 9.00 1.37 -7.51
C ALA A 70 8.14 1.60 -6.25
N GLN A 71 7.89 2.87 -5.92
CA GLN A 71 6.97 3.22 -4.85
C GLN A 71 5.58 3.48 -5.45
N MET A 72 4.57 2.82 -4.92
CA MET A 72 3.18 2.94 -5.33
C MET A 72 2.36 3.58 -4.22
N PHE A 73 1.44 4.44 -4.63
CA PHE A 73 0.47 5.04 -3.73
C PHE A 73 -0.94 4.76 -4.26
N GLY A 74 -1.82 4.25 -3.41
CA GLY A 74 -3.17 3.84 -3.81
C GLY A 74 -4.25 4.48 -2.95
N VAL A 75 -5.37 4.85 -3.59
CA VAL A 75 -6.59 5.34 -2.94
C VAL A 75 -7.73 4.39 -3.27
N PHE A 76 -8.31 3.76 -2.25
CA PHE A 76 -9.32 2.72 -2.40
C PHE A 76 -10.62 3.18 -1.75
N GLU A 77 -11.72 3.16 -2.50
CA GLU A 77 -13.03 3.48 -1.93
C GLU A 77 -13.53 2.33 -1.06
N ILE A 78 -14.10 2.66 0.10
CA ILE A 78 -14.97 1.74 0.83
C ILE A 78 -16.28 2.44 1.21
N ASP A 79 -17.36 1.67 1.24
CA ASP A 79 -18.68 2.20 1.57
C ASP A 79 -18.85 2.41 3.08
N GLY A 80 -19.72 3.35 3.44
CA GLY A 80 -20.20 3.50 4.82
C GLY A 80 -19.25 4.23 5.78
N ILE A 81 -18.19 4.87 5.28
CA ILE A 81 -17.24 5.63 6.11
C ILE A 81 -17.21 7.13 5.82
N ALA A 82 -17.94 7.60 4.79
CA ALA A 82 -18.02 9.03 4.53
C ALA A 82 -18.65 9.74 5.75
N ASP A 83 -17.99 10.81 6.21
CA ASP A 83 -18.50 11.80 7.17
C ASP A 83 -18.36 11.49 8.68
N GLN A 84 -17.54 10.51 9.07
CA GLN A 84 -17.25 10.27 10.49
C GLN A 84 -15.76 10.42 10.84
N ILE A 85 -15.39 11.60 11.33
CA ILE A 85 -14.06 11.85 11.94
C ILE A 85 -13.83 10.79 13.02
N GLY A 86 -12.79 9.98 12.86
CA GLY A 86 -12.39 8.92 13.81
C GLY A 86 -12.85 7.51 13.46
N ASN A 87 -13.73 7.33 12.47
CA ASN A 87 -14.14 6.01 11.97
C ASN A 87 -13.66 5.71 10.54
N ASP A 88 -12.94 6.65 9.91
CA ASP A 88 -12.21 6.39 8.69
C ASP A 88 -11.03 5.43 8.99
N PRO A 89 -10.90 4.30 8.25
CA PRO A 89 -9.78 3.39 8.44
C PRO A 89 -8.43 4.02 8.07
N GLY A 90 -8.42 5.11 7.30
CA GLY A 90 -7.20 5.84 6.94
C GLY A 90 -6.21 4.95 6.20
N LEU A 91 -5.05 4.71 6.83
CA LEU A 91 -4.03 3.81 6.31
C LEU A 91 -4.52 2.35 6.37
N HIS A 92 -4.67 1.72 5.21
CA HIS A 92 -5.08 0.31 5.15
C HIS A 92 -3.89 -0.63 5.32
N HIS A 93 -2.82 -0.40 4.56
CA HIS A 93 -1.53 -1.07 4.74
C HIS A 93 -0.44 -0.31 3.99
N PHE A 94 0.80 -0.67 4.30
CA PHE A 94 1.95 -0.40 3.43
C PHE A 94 2.69 -1.71 3.19
N GLN A 95 3.37 -1.80 2.04
CA GLN A 95 4.20 -2.95 1.70
C GLN A 95 5.68 -2.58 1.77
N LEU A 96 6.49 -3.58 2.10
CA LEU A 96 7.94 -3.47 2.22
C LEU A 96 8.61 -4.30 1.14
N ALA A 97 9.42 -3.66 0.31
CA ALA A 97 10.26 -4.33 -0.67
C ALA A 97 11.65 -4.64 -0.09
N HIS A 98 12.19 -5.77 -0.54
CA HIS A 98 13.50 -6.29 -0.18
C HIS A 98 14.38 -6.31 -1.43
N GLY A 99 15.70 -6.19 -1.26
CA GLY A 99 16.64 -6.18 -2.38
C GLY A 99 16.76 -7.55 -3.06
N SER A 100 16.41 -8.63 -2.34
CA SER A 100 16.38 -10.00 -2.84
C SER A 100 15.36 -10.87 -2.10
N PHE A 101 15.10 -12.06 -2.64
CA PHE A 101 14.34 -13.09 -1.92
C PHE A 101 15.08 -13.61 -0.69
N ASP A 102 16.41 -13.70 -0.74
CA ASP A 102 17.23 -14.16 0.39
C ASP A 102 17.06 -13.22 1.59
N GLU A 103 17.09 -11.89 1.36
CA GLU A 103 16.83 -10.90 2.42
C GLU A 103 15.42 -11.04 3.02
N LEU A 104 14.41 -11.35 2.20
CA LEU A 104 13.04 -11.57 2.66
C LEU A 104 12.96 -12.81 3.56
N PHE A 105 13.57 -13.93 3.15
CA PHE A 105 13.55 -15.17 3.94
C PHE A 105 14.38 -15.05 5.21
N ASP A 106 15.56 -14.45 5.15
CA ASP A 106 16.39 -14.18 6.33
C ASP A 106 15.64 -13.31 7.34
N ARG A 107 14.87 -12.32 6.86
CA ARG A 107 14.07 -11.46 7.74
C ARG A 107 12.91 -12.23 8.35
N TYR A 108 12.22 -13.05 7.55
CA TYR A 108 11.16 -13.93 8.03
C TYR A 108 11.68 -14.83 9.17
N ASP A 109 12.81 -15.50 8.99
CA ASP A 109 13.37 -16.40 9.99
C ASP A 109 13.81 -15.65 11.26
N LYS A 110 14.40 -14.45 11.12
CA LYS A 110 14.72 -13.59 12.29
C LYS A 110 13.47 -13.16 13.05
N MET A 111 12.39 -12.78 12.36
CA MET A 111 11.12 -12.41 13.00
C MET A 111 10.47 -13.60 13.69
N LYS A 112 10.50 -14.79 13.06
CA LYS A 112 10.00 -16.04 13.63
C LYS A 112 10.73 -16.41 14.93
N ALA A 113 12.06 -16.35 14.92
CA ALA A 113 12.89 -16.66 16.09
C ALA A 113 12.62 -15.70 17.27
N GLN A 114 12.07 -14.52 17.01
CA GLN A 114 11.68 -13.52 18.02
C GLN A 114 10.19 -13.59 18.41
N GLY A 115 9.40 -14.50 17.83
CA GLY A 115 7.97 -14.64 18.15
C GLY A 115 7.08 -13.52 17.61
N ILE A 116 7.48 -12.88 16.50
CA ILE A 116 6.73 -11.78 15.86
C ILE A 116 5.73 -12.29 14.80
N LEU A 117 5.78 -13.60 14.48
CA LEU A 117 4.90 -14.26 13.50
C LEU A 117 3.88 -15.17 14.16
#